data_AF-E9HL32-F1
#
_entry.id   AF-E9HL32-F1
#
_cell.length_a   1.000
_cell.length_b   1.000
_cell.length_c   1.000
_cell.angle_alpha   90.00
_cell.angle_beta   90.00
_cell.angle_gamma   90.00
#
_symmetry.space_group_name_H-M   'P 1'
#
loop_
_entity.id
_entity.type
_entity.pdbx_description
1 polymer ?
#
loop_
_entity_poly.entity_id
_entity_poly.type
_entity_poly.pdbx_seq_one_letter_code
_entity_poly.pdbx_strand_id
1 'polypeptide(L)'
;MNTRHKGFLKTYLLGTQSEFNKTYVKPIEKGQDEKLDELHEKLEDSVDRFDDAELKKFLPAKYEYFVLVKLSPLQIKIYQYYLENLAKNTGRRKGKRLFAACQELQRVWTHPSSDPNCCNLLSRRADSTNQIF
;
A
#
# COMPACT_ATOMS: atom_id res chain seq x y z
N MET A 1 10.27 -37.75 8.44
CA MET A 1 10.33 -36.47 9.18
C MET A 1 11.15 -35.50 8.34
N ASN A 2 10.52 -34.54 7.66
CA ASN A 2 11.27 -33.58 6.83
C ASN A 2 10.84 -32.16 7.20
N THR A 3 11.53 -31.58 8.18
CA THR A 3 11.37 -30.19 8.58
C THR A 3 12.00 -29.32 7.50
N ARG A 4 11.17 -28.72 6.62
CA ARG A 4 11.60 -27.60 5.78
C ARG A 4 12.22 -26.54 6.71
N HIS A 5 13.53 -26.32 6.58
CA HIS A 5 14.20 -25.20 7.22
C HIS A 5 13.61 -23.90 6.67
N LYS A 6 12.62 -23.33 7.37
CA LYS A 6 12.23 -21.93 7.23
C LYS A 6 13.32 -21.07 7.90
N GLY A 7 14.52 -21.11 7.34
CA GLY A 7 15.69 -20.39 7.82
C GLY A 7 15.97 -19.17 6.95
N PHE A 8 16.48 -18.11 7.57
CA PHE A 8 17.11 -17.00 6.88
C PHE A 8 18.18 -17.54 5.92
N LEU A 9 18.15 -17.12 4.65
CA LEU A 9 19.09 -17.62 3.64
C LEU A 9 20.52 -17.26 4.07
N LYS A 10 21.45 -18.21 3.92
CA LYS A 10 22.87 -18.10 4.31
C LYS A 10 23.10 -17.69 5.78
N THR A 11 22.67 -18.53 6.72
CA THR A 11 22.96 -18.37 8.15
C THR A 11 24.46 -18.29 8.49
N TYR A 12 25.34 -18.82 7.64
CA TYR A 12 26.79 -18.73 7.79
C TYR A 12 27.37 -17.37 7.39
N LEU A 13 26.66 -16.58 6.57
CA LEU A 13 27.12 -15.29 6.05
C LEU A 13 26.56 -14.13 6.86
N LEU A 14 25.27 -14.19 7.21
CA LEU A 14 24.55 -13.10 7.87
C LEU A 14 24.10 -13.44 9.30
N GLY A 15 24.45 -14.65 9.78
CA GLY A 15 24.05 -15.13 11.09
C GLY A 15 22.57 -15.51 11.16
N THR A 16 22.03 -15.49 12.38
CA THR A 16 20.60 -15.69 12.61
C THR A 16 19.81 -14.42 12.31
N GLN A 17 18.51 -14.55 12.02
CA GLN A 17 17.62 -13.39 11.78
C GLN A 17 17.68 -12.34 12.91
N SER A 18 17.84 -12.79 14.16
CA SER A 18 17.90 -11.90 15.32
C SER A 18 19.18 -11.05 15.34
N GLU A 19 20.32 -11.67 15.02
CA GLU A 19 21.61 -10.99 14.91
C GLU A 19 21.61 -10.02 13.73
N PHE A 20 21.11 -10.45 12.57
CA PHE A 20 20.96 -9.58 11.40
C PHE A 20 20.13 -8.34 11.72
N ASN A 21 18.99 -8.49 12.40
CA ASN A 21 18.13 -7.38 12.78
C ASN A 21 18.82 -6.41 13.74
N LYS A 22 19.67 -6.91 14.65
CA LYS A 22 20.41 -6.07 15.59
C LYS A 22 21.56 -5.32 14.91
N THR A 23 22.28 -5.99 14.00
CA THR A 23 23.52 -5.50 13.39
C THR A 23 23.27 -4.59 12.19
N TYR A 24 22.24 -4.86 11.40
CA TYR A 24 21.96 -4.12 10.17
C TYR A 24 20.63 -3.36 10.23
N VAL A 25 19.51 -4.04 10.50
CA VAL A 25 18.17 -3.40 10.41
C VAL A 25 18.01 -2.22 11.38
N LYS A 26 18.29 -2.41 12.67
CA LYS A 26 18.13 -1.33 13.67
C LYS A 26 19.04 -0.12 13.41
N PRO A 27 20.32 -0.29 13.03
CA PRO A 27 21.18 0.83 12.59
C PRO A 27 20.67 1.54 11.33
N ILE A 28 20.21 0.79 10.33
CA ILE A 28 19.70 1.37 9.06
C ILE A 28 18.40 2.14 9.32
N GLU A 29 17.48 1.63 10.14
CA GLU A 29 16.27 2.36 10.55
C GLU A 29 16.57 3.66 11.31
N LYS A 30 17.75 3.74 11.96
CA LYS A 30 18.24 4.95 12.63
C LYS A 30 19.00 5.90 11.68
N GLY A 31 19.18 5.52 10.41
CA GLY A 31 19.85 6.34 9.39
C GLY A 31 21.39 6.21 9.41
N GLN A 32 21.94 5.07 9.81
CA GLN A 32 23.38 4.81 9.69
C GLN A 32 23.70 4.17 8.33
N ASP A 33 24.07 4.99 7.35
CA ASP A 33 24.33 4.55 5.97
C ASP A 33 25.56 3.63 5.85
N GLU A 34 26.55 3.76 6.74
CA GLU A 34 27.75 2.88 6.76
C GLU A 34 27.40 1.39 6.92
N LYS A 35 26.31 1.08 7.66
CA LYS A 35 25.84 -0.31 7.83
C LYS A 35 25.06 -0.82 6.62
N LEU A 36 24.50 0.08 5.82
CA LEU A 36 23.88 -0.28 4.56
C LEU A 36 24.94 -0.66 3.53
N ASP A 37 26.02 0.14 3.43
CA ASP A 37 27.13 -0.12 2.52
C ASP A 37 27.84 -1.45 2.85
N GLU A 38 28.14 -1.70 4.12
CA GLU A 38 28.73 -2.98 4.57
C GLU A 38 27.82 -4.18 4.22
N LEU A 39 26.50 -3.99 4.29
CA LEU A 39 25.55 -5.03 3.93
C LEU A 39 25.50 -5.26 2.41
N HIS A 40 25.60 -4.20 1.61
CA HIS A 40 25.64 -4.31 0.15
C HIS A 40 26.86 -5.11 -0.32
N GLU A 41 28.05 -4.82 0.21
CA GLU A 41 29.28 -5.56 -0.10
C GLU A 41 29.15 -7.06 0.25
N LYS A 42 28.60 -7.39 1.42
CA LYS A 42 28.39 -8.79 1.82
C LYS A 42 27.38 -9.54 0.94
N LEU A 43 26.45 -8.82 0.33
CA LEU A 43 25.40 -9.41 -0.51
C LEU A 43 25.78 -9.49 -1.99
N GLU A 44 26.85 -8.83 -2.43
CA GLU A 44 27.29 -8.81 -3.82
C GLU A 44 27.47 -10.22 -4.39
N ASP A 45 28.21 -11.08 -3.69
CA ASP A 45 28.43 -12.48 -4.09
C ASP A 45 27.22 -13.41 -3.84
N SER A 46 26.14 -12.86 -3.27
CA SER A 46 24.96 -13.63 -2.88
C SER A 46 23.73 -13.35 -3.73
N VAL A 47 23.69 -12.21 -4.42
CA VAL A 47 22.52 -11.72 -5.12
C VAL A 47 22.86 -11.50 -6.59
N ASP A 48 22.53 -12.50 -7.41
CA ASP A 48 22.58 -12.35 -8.86
C ASP A 48 21.31 -11.62 -9.33
N ARG A 49 21.45 -10.31 -9.63
CA ARG A 49 20.40 -9.51 -10.25
C ARG A 49 20.71 -9.32 -11.72
N PHE A 50 19.89 -9.90 -12.59
CA PHE A 50 19.96 -9.67 -14.03
C PHE A 50 19.02 -8.53 -14.40
N ASP A 51 19.56 -7.46 -14.98
CA ASP A 51 18.75 -6.37 -15.51
C ASP A 51 18.09 -6.77 -16.83
N ASP A 52 16.83 -6.36 -17.00
CA ASP A 52 16.05 -6.60 -18.23
C ASP A 52 16.67 -5.97 -19.49
N ALA A 53 17.79 -5.25 -19.37
CA ALA A 53 18.48 -4.58 -20.48
C ALA A 53 18.94 -5.56 -21.57
N GLU A 54 19.34 -6.78 -21.21
CA GLU A 54 19.72 -7.80 -22.19
C GLU A 54 18.49 -8.43 -22.85
N LEU A 55 17.43 -8.69 -22.07
CA LEU A 55 16.20 -9.30 -22.56
C LEU A 55 15.42 -8.35 -23.48
N LYS A 56 15.43 -7.04 -23.19
CA LYS A 56 14.78 -6.00 -23.99
C LYS A 56 15.29 -5.89 -25.42
N LYS A 57 16.49 -6.41 -25.73
CA LYS A 57 17.01 -6.46 -27.11
C LYS A 57 16.22 -7.43 -28.00
N PHE A 58 15.62 -8.46 -27.40
CA PHE A 58 14.89 -9.52 -28.09
C PHE A 58 13.37 -9.37 -27.99
N LEU A 59 12.90 -8.45 -27.15
CA LEU A 59 11.48 -8.18 -26.94
C LEU A 59 11.06 -6.91 -27.70
N PRO A 60 9.81 -6.84 -28.17
CA PRO A 60 9.27 -5.60 -28.72
C PRO A 60 9.26 -4.48 -27.65
N ALA A 61 9.33 -3.23 -28.11
CA ALA A 61 9.34 -2.08 -27.22
C ALA A 61 8.09 -2.03 -26.32
N LYS A 62 8.30 -1.97 -25.01
CA LYS A 62 7.24 -1.79 -24.02
C LYS A 62 7.03 -0.28 -23.79
N TYR A 63 5.82 0.19 -24.03
CA TYR A 63 5.43 1.57 -23.74
C TYR A 63 4.56 1.61 -22.50
N GLU A 64 4.94 2.44 -21.53
CA GLU A 64 4.19 2.67 -20.29
C GLU A 64 3.65 4.10 -20.32
N TYR A 65 2.33 4.24 -20.15
CA TYR A 65 1.66 5.53 -20.18
C TYR A 65 1.02 5.82 -18.82
N PHE A 66 1.18 7.05 -18.34
CA PHE A 66 0.51 7.54 -17.14
C PHE A 66 -0.69 8.39 -17.55
N VAL A 67 -1.90 7.88 -17.32
CA VAL A 67 -3.14 8.60 -17.61
C VAL A 67 -3.70 9.17 -16.31
N LEU A 68 -3.72 10.50 -16.19
CA LEU A 68 -4.31 11.21 -15.06
C LEU A 68 -5.78 11.52 -15.36
N VAL A 69 -6.70 10.83 -14.67
CA VAL A 69 -8.15 11.00 -14.85
C VAL A 69 -8.73 11.86 -13.74
N LYS A 70 -9.55 12.85 -14.11
CA LYS A 70 -10.29 13.67 -13.14
C LYS A 70 -11.52 12.92 -12.63
N LEU A 71 -11.82 13.05 -11.33
CA LEU A 71 -13.03 12.50 -10.76
C LEU A 71 -14.27 13.20 -11.31
N SER A 72 -15.34 12.42 -11.55
CA SER A 72 -16.63 12.97 -11.95
C SER A 72 -17.28 13.77 -10.81
N PRO A 73 -18.21 14.69 -11.10
CA PRO A 73 -18.92 15.46 -10.07
C PRO A 73 -19.63 14.59 -9.02
N LEU A 74 -20.14 13.42 -9.43
CA LEU A 74 -20.76 12.46 -8.52
C LEU A 74 -19.73 11.83 -7.57
N GLN A 75 -18.58 11.39 -8.10
CA GLN A 75 -17.50 10.82 -7.28
C GLN A 75 -16.97 11.83 -6.27
N ILE A 76 -16.84 13.10 -6.65
CA ILE A 76 -16.42 14.18 -5.74
C ILE A 76 -17.42 14.34 -4.57
N LYS A 77 -18.72 14.35 -4.86
CA LYS A 77 -19.76 14.45 -3.82
C LYS A 77 -19.71 13.29 -2.83
N ILE A 78 -19.58 12.06 -3.33
CA ILE A 78 -19.48 10.86 -2.50
C ILE A 78 -18.20 10.91 -1.64
N TYR A 79 -17.08 11.31 -2.24
CA TYR A 79 -15.80 11.44 -1.56
C TYR A 79 -15.84 12.47 -0.42
N GLN A 80 -16.39 13.66 -0.69
CA GLN A 80 -16.56 14.71 0.32
C GLN A 80 -17.46 14.25 1.47
N TYR A 81 -18.59 13.61 1.14
CA TYR A 81 -19.50 13.04 2.13
C TYR A 81 -18.80 12.02 3.03
N TYR A 82 -17.99 11.13 2.45
CA TYR A 82 -17.22 10.14 3.20
C TYR A 82 -16.27 10.80 4.22
N LEU A 83 -15.51 11.80 3.77
CA LEU A 83 -14.57 12.53 4.64
C LEU A 83 -15.26 13.28 5.78
N GLU A 84 -16.42 13.87 5.51
CA GLU A 84 -17.16 14.64 6.51
C GLU A 84 -17.85 13.76 7.55
N ASN A 85 -18.44 12.64 7.14
CA ASN A 85 -19.32 11.84 8.00
C ASN A 85 -18.65 10.60 8.60
N LEU A 86 -17.73 9.97 7.86
CA LEU A 86 -17.15 8.69 8.26
C LEU A 86 -15.74 8.82 8.83
N ALA A 87 -14.95 9.79 8.35
CA ALA A 87 -13.61 10.04 8.89
C ALA A 87 -13.63 10.81 10.23
N LYS A 88 -14.63 11.68 10.46
CA LYS A 88 -14.71 12.50 11.69
C LYS A 88 -15.34 11.77 12.89
N ASN A 89 -16.27 10.83 12.66
CA ASN A 89 -16.97 10.08 13.71
C ASN A 89 -16.13 8.97 14.37
N THR A 90 -14.82 8.89 14.11
CA THR A 90 -13.93 7.86 14.67
C THR A 90 -13.43 8.17 16.08
N GLY A 91 -14.26 8.76 16.93
CA GLY A 91 -13.87 9.29 18.25
C GLY A 91 -13.27 8.30 19.25
N ARG A 92 -13.29 6.98 18.99
CA ARG A 92 -12.74 5.96 19.91
C ARG A 92 -12.05 4.75 19.27
N ARG A 93 -11.94 4.70 17.92
CA ARG A 93 -11.40 3.53 17.18
C ARG A 93 -10.53 3.92 15.97
N LYS A 94 -9.75 5.00 16.10
CA LYS A 94 -8.93 5.61 15.02
C LYS A 94 -8.06 4.62 14.23
N GLY A 95 -7.54 3.55 14.84
CA GLY A 95 -6.62 2.62 14.17
C GLY A 95 -7.28 1.52 13.33
N LYS A 96 -8.52 1.09 13.65
CA LYS A 96 -9.10 -0.15 13.07
C LYS A 96 -9.93 0.06 11.80
N ARG A 97 -10.05 1.30 11.31
CA ARG A 97 -10.87 1.62 10.12
C ARG A 97 -10.10 2.32 9.01
N LEU A 98 -8.80 2.61 9.17
CA LEU A 98 -8.00 3.27 8.12
C LEU A 98 -7.94 2.42 6.85
N PHE A 99 -7.60 1.13 6.97
CA PHE A 99 -7.53 0.23 5.82
C PHE A 99 -8.89 0.04 5.15
N ALA A 100 -9.96 -0.10 5.95
CA ALA A 100 -11.32 -0.15 5.43
C ALA A 100 -11.68 1.16 4.71
N ALA A 101 -11.30 2.32 5.25
CA ALA A 101 -11.55 3.61 4.63
C ALA A 101 -10.79 3.80 3.31
N CYS A 102 -9.52 3.42 3.26
CA CYS A 102 -8.76 3.40 2.01
C CYS A 102 -9.43 2.50 0.97
N GLN A 103 -9.91 1.32 1.38
CA GLN A 103 -10.59 0.40 0.48
C GLN A 103 -11.92 0.96 -0.05
N GLU A 104 -12.73 1.60 0.79
CA GLU A 104 -13.98 2.23 0.35
C GLU A 104 -13.71 3.42 -0.59
N LEU A 105 -12.71 4.24 -0.29
CA LEU A 105 -12.33 5.36 -1.17
C LEU A 105 -11.80 4.87 -2.52
N GLN A 106 -11.03 3.77 -2.54
CA GLN A 106 -10.60 3.13 -3.79
C GLN A 106 -11.79 2.70 -4.65
N ARG A 107 -12.86 2.16 -4.04
CA ARG A 107 -14.08 1.78 -4.77
C ARG A 107 -14.77 2.97 -5.43
N VAL A 108 -14.83 4.12 -4.74
CA VAL A 108 -15.40 5.36 -5.29
C VAL A 108 -14.65 5.79 -6.56
N TRP A 109 -13.33 5.62 -6.60
CA TRP A 109 -12.50 5.97 -7.75
C TRP A 109 -12.61 4.97 -8.91
N THR A 110 -12.75 3.68 -8.61
CA THR A 110 -12.85 2.63 -9.64
C THR A 110 -14.25 2.60 -10.28
N HIS A 111 -15.31 2.39 -9.50
CA HIS A 111 -16.69 2.34 -9.99
C HIS A 111 -17.69 2.78 -8.90
N PRO A 112 -18.33 3.96 -9.02
CA PRO A 112 -19.23 4.47 -7.98
C PRO A 112 -20.54 3.67 -7.82
N SER A 113 -20.91 2.84 -8.80
CA SER A 113 -22.15 2.04 -8.79
C SER A 113 -22.02 0.66 -8.13
N SER A 114 -20.80 0.20 -7.83
CA SER A 114 -20.58 -1.15 -7.30
C SER A 114 -20.79 -1.29 -5.80
N ASP A 115 -20.84 -0.18 -5.06
CA ASP A 115 -21.08 -0.21 -3.61
C ASP A 115 -22.53 0.18 -3.28
N PRO A 116 -23.37 -0.76 -2.80
CA PRO A 116 -24.73 -0.47 -2.38
C PRO A 116 -24.78 0.55 -1.22
N ASN A 117 -23.71 0.68 -0.42
CA ASN A 117 -23.65 1.71 0.60
C ASN A 117 -23.51 3.10 -0.01
N CYS A 118 -22.76 3.29 -1.10
CA CYS A 118 -22.64 4.58 -1.79
C CYS A 118 -24.00 5.07 -2.33
N CYS A 119 -24.84 4.18 -2.87
CA CYS A 119 -26.22 4.51 -3.23
C CYS A 119 -27.07 4.89 -2.01
N ASN A 120 -26.97 4.12 -0.92
CA ASN A 120 -27.73 4.38 0.32
C ASN A 120 -27.31 5.69 1.02
N LEU A 121 -26.06 6.12 0.90
CA LEU A 121 -25.55 7.38 1.44
C LEU A 121 -26.15 8.61 0.74
N LEU A 122 -26.45 8.50 -0.56
CA LEU A 122 -27.13 9.55 -1.32
C LEU A 122 -28.64 9.57 -1.01
N SER A 123 -29.28 8.42 -0.87
CA SER A 123 -30.72 8.33 -0.55
C SER A 123 -31.05 8.87 0.85
N ARG A 124 -30.20 8.65 1.86
CA ARG A 124 -30.44 9.16 3.24
C ARG A 124 -30.51 10.69 3.34
N ARG A 125 -30.01 11.43 2.35
CA ARG A 125 -30.08 12.91 2.35
C ARG A 125 -31.38 13.44 1.76
N ALA A 126 -32.10 12.66 0.95
CA ALA A 126 -33.39 13.08 0.39
C ALA A 126 -34.50 13.15 1.46
N ASP A 127 -34.40 12.34 2.53
CA ASP A 127 -35.43 12.27 3.58
C ASP A 127 -35.25 13.29 4.71
N SER A 128 -34.08 13.92 4.84
CA SER A 128 -33.79 14.87 5.94
C SER A 128 -34.02 16.35 5.58
N THR A 129 -34.39 16.66 4.34
CA THR A 129 -34.71 18.04 3.90
C THR A 129 -36.20 18.37 3.91
N ASN A 130 -37.08 17.45 4.32
CA ASN A 130 -38.54 17.67 4.42
C ASN A 130 -39.06 17.70 5.87
N GLN A 131 -38.33 18.36 6.77
CA GLN A 131 -38.84 18.77 8.10
C GLN A 131 -38.34 20.17 8.46
N ILE A 132 -38.48 21.13 7.54
CA ILE A 132 -38.62 22.56 7.89
C ILE A 132 -39.61 23.17 6.88
N PHE A 133 -40.88 22.82 7.05
CA PHE A 133 -42.04 23.72 7.01
C PHE A 133 -43.05 23.17 8.01
#